data_AF-A0AA45RRX2-F1
#
_entry.id   AF-A0AA45RRX2-F1
#
_cell.length_a   1.000
_cell.length_b   1.000
_cell.length_c   1.000
_cell.angle_alpha   90.00
_cell.angle_beta   90.00
_cell.angle_gamma   90.00
#
_symmetry.space_group_name_H-M   'P 1'
#
loop_
_entity.id
_entity.type
_entity.pdbx_description
1 polymer ?
#
loop_
_entity_poly.entity_id
_entity_poly.type
_entity_poly.pdbx_seq_one_letter_code
_entity_poly.pdbx_strand_id
1 'polypeptide(L)'
;MEIFAGRRAVGRWFKNFLALVGLLALLAGAARFLLGYFGDQPFQTKEMRSPDGRYKAVLLNESGGGGPSSYCIDTVVVIPADVKVDAREDAQVVYVGGCGSLRDPATNNLRNGPDVKWLASNRLEIRFPQESVGGVAAMRLKQYAVQGTVTITYRIDSSY
;
A
#
# COMPACT_ATOMS: atom_id res chain seq x y z
N MET A 1 -36.22 -56.85 14.99
CA MET A 1 -36.18 -55.81 13.93
C MET A 1 -35.55 -54.54 14.49
N GLU A 2 -34.23 -54.44 14.65
CA GLU A 2 -33.61 -53.21 15.22
C GLU A 2 -32.27 -52.79 14.58
N ILE A 3 -31.90 -53.34 13.42
CA ILE A 3 -30.57 -53.06 12.82
C ILE A 3 -30.65 -51.99 11.71
N PHE A 4 -31.85 -51.66 11.21
CA PHE A 4 -32.04 -50.73 10.09
C PHE A 4 -32.18 -49.25 10.50
N ALA A 5 -32.36 -48.95 11.79
CA ALA A 5 -32.48 -47.56 12.28
C ALA A 5 -31.11 -46.84 12.36
N GLY A 6 -30.04 -47.55 12.76
CA GLY A 6 -28.72 -46.95 12.98
C GLY A 6 -28.01 -46.46 11.71
N ARG A 7 -28.12 -47.19 10.59
CA ARG A 7 -27.48 -46.80 9.31
C ARG A 7 -28.03 -45.50 8.72
N ARG A 8 -29.32 -45.21 8.92
CA ARG A 8 -29.94 -43.96 8.43
C ARG A 8 -29.55 -42.75 9.28
N ALA A 9 -29.27 -42.93 10.56
CA ALA A 9 -28.84 -41.86 11.46
C ALA A 9 -27.37 -41.47 11.21
N VAL A 10 -26.49 -42.46 11.04
CA VAL A 10 -25.06 -42.24 10.74
C VAL A 10 -24.87 -41.53 9.40
N GLY A 11 -25.59 -41.94 8.35
CA GLY A 11 -25.51 -41.28 7.04
C GLY A 11 -26.05 -39.83 7.04
N ARG A 12 -27.02 -39.53 7.91
CA ARG A 12 -27.57 -38.17 8.07
C ARG A 12 -26.61 -37.28 8.84
N TRP A 13 -25.96 -37.81 9.88
CA TRP A 13 -24.93 -37.11 10.63
C TRP A 13 -23.70 -36.78 9.76
N PHE A 14 -23.25 -37.74 8.94
CA PHE A 14 -22.16 -37.53 8.00
C PHE A 14 -22.50 -36.49 6.92
N LYS A 15 -23.73 -36.53 6.38
CA LYS A 15 -24.23 -35.50 5.45
C LYS A 15 -24.25 -34.11 6.08
N ASN A 16 -24.74 -33.99 7.31
CA ASN A 16 -24.78 -32.71 8.02
C ASN A 16 -23.37 -32.18 8.31
N PHE A 17 -22.42 -33.06 8.66
CA PHE A 17 -21.02 -32.70 8.85
C PHE A 17 -20.39 -32.18 7.55
N LEU A 18 -20.56 -32.90 6.42
CA LEU A 18 -20.06 -32.43 5.13
C LEU A 18 -20.71 -31.10 4.70
N ALA A 19 -22.02 -30.93 4.93
CA ALA A 19 -22.71 -29.68 4.63
C ALA A 19 -22.17 -28.52 5.49
N LEU A 20 -21.85 -28.78 6.77
CA LEU A 20 -21.27 -27.79 7.66
C LEU A 20 -19.86 -27.39 7.23
N VAL A 21 -19.03 -28.37 6.85
CA VAL A 21 -17.68 -28.12 6.32
C VAL A 21 -17.74 -27.34 5.00
N GLY A 22 -18.67 -27.69 4.11
CA GLY A 22 -18.89 -26.96 2.87
C GLY A 22 -19.34 -25.52 3.11
N LEU A 23 -20.27 -25.30 4.05
CA LEU A 23 -20.72 -23.97 4.45
C LEU A 23 -19.58 -23.14 5.05
N LEU A 24 -18.79 -23.72 5.94
CA LEU A 24 -17.62 -23.06 6.54
C LEU A 24 -16.57 -22.70 5.49
N ALA A 25 -16.32 -23.57 4.51
CA ALA A 25 -15.40 -23.29 3.41
C ALA A 25 -15.90 -22.12 2.53
N LEU A 26 -17.20 -22.09 2.23
CA LEU A 26 -17.81 -20.98 1.48
C LEU A 26 -17.76 -19.67 2.26
N LEU A 27 -18.03 -19.69 3.57
CA LEU A 27 -17.94 -18.51 4.43
C LEU A 27 -16.50 -18.00 4.56
N ALA A 28 -15.52 -18.90 4.71
CA ALA A 28 -14.10 -18.53 4.74
C ALA A 28 -13.64 -17.93 3.40
N GLY A 29 -14.09 -18.50 2.28
CA GLY A 29 -13.83 -17.96 0.94
C GLY A 29 -14.45 -16.58 0.73
N ALA A 30 -15.72 -16.40 1.11
CA ALA A 30 -16.42 -15.12 1.02
C ALA A 30 -15.80 -14.05 1.92
N ALA A 31 -15.43 -14.40 3.16
CA ALA A 31 -14.74 -13.48 4.08
C ALA A 31 -13.39 -13.04 3.52
N ARG A 32 -12.61 -13.97 2.96
CA ARG A 32 -11.32 -13.66 2.33
C ARG A 32 -11.48 -12.78 1.08
N PHE A 33 -12.51 -13.03 0.28
CA PHE A 33 -12.84 -12.21 -0.89
C PHE A 33 -13.24 -10.79 -0.51
N LEU A 34 -14.12 -10.63 0.49
CA LEU A 34 -14.54 -9.32 0.98
C LEU A 34 -13.38 -8.54 1.62
N LEU A 35 -12.52 -9.19 2.41
CA LEU A 35 -11.35 -8.56 2.99
C LEU A 35 -10.34 -8.11 1.93
N GLY A 36 -10.12 -8.89 0.87
CA GLY A 36 -9.27 -8.47 -0.25
C GLY A 36 -9.87 -7.31 -1.05
N TYR A 37 -11.17 -7.39 -1.37
CA TYR A 37 -11.85 -6.38 -2.20
C TYR A 37 -11.91 -4.99 -1.52
N PHE A 38 -12.02 -4.94 -0.19
CA PHE A 38 -12.04 -3.68 0.56
C PHE A 38 -10.69 -3.30 1.20
N GLY A 39 -9.70 -4.19 1.18
CA GLY A 39 -8.42 -4.02 1.89
C GLY A 39 -7.34 -3.29 1.10
N ASP A 40 -7.36 -3.37 -0.23
CA ASP A 40 -6.25 -2.89 -1.09
C ASP A 40 -6.35 -1.39 -1.46
N GLN A 41 -6.96 -0.55 -0.62
CA GLN A 41 -6.91 0.91 -0.85
C GLN A 41 -5.55 1.46 -0.38
N PRO A 42 -4.88 2.31 -1.18
CA PRO A 42 -3.65 2.96 -0.76
C PRO A 42 -3.93 3.78 0.50
N PHE A 43 -3.23 3.48 1.58
CA PHE A 43 -3.40 4.20 2.83
C PHE A 43 -2.49 5.42 2.84
N GLN A 44 -3.07 6.56 3.18
CA GLN A 44 -2.30 7.78 3.42
C GLN A 44 -1.43 7.59 4.66
N THR A 45 -0.12 7.48 4.48
CA THR A 45 0.81 7.25 5.58
C THR A 45 1.35 8.54 6.18
N LYS A 46 1.56 9.56 5.35
CA LYS A 46 2.20 10.81 5.78
C LYS A 46 1.77 11.99 4.92
N GLU A 47 1.46 13.10 5.56
CA GLU A 47 1.23 14.40 4.92
C GLU A 47 2.29 15.40 5.40
N MET A 48 2.90 16.14 4.47
CA MET A 48 3.93 17.12 4.75
C MET A 48 3.63 18.41 4.00
N ARG A 49 3.32 19.49 4.73
CA ARG A 49 3.08 20.80 4.13
C ARG A 49 4.41 21.49 3.78
N SER A 50 4.38 22.26 2.69
CA SER A 50 5.47 23.16 2.35
C SER A 50 5.63 24.24 3.42
N PRO A 51 6.83 24.84 3.58
CA PRO A 51 7.07 25.90 4.56
C PRO A 51 6.13 27.11 4.48
N ASP A 52 5.66 27.45 3.27
CA ASP A 52 4.69 28.53 3.02
C ASP A 52 3.23 28.07 3.13
N GLY A 53 3.00 26.78 3.36
CA GLY A 53 1.68 26.17 3.50
C GLY A 53 0.85 26.09 2.21
N ARG A 54 1.40 26.49 1.04
CA ARG A 54 0.65 26.48 -0.23
C ARG A 54 0.52 25.10 -0.85
N TYR A 55 1.48 24.21 -0.57
CA TYR A 55 1.54 22.87 -1.12
C TYR A 55 1.62 21.83 -0.01
N LYS A 56 1.33 20.59 -0.37
CA LYS A 56 1.62 19.44 0.46
C LYS A 56 2.09 18.27 -0.39
N ALA A 57 3.00 17.52 0.17
CA ALA A 57 3.43 16.22 -0.33
C ALA A 57 2.74 15.15 0.52
N VAL A 58 2.15 14.16 -0.13
CA VAL A 58 1.49 13.05 0.54
C VAL A 58 2.12 11.74 0.09
N LEU A 59 2.52 10.94 1.08
CA LEU A 59 2.98 9.58 0.88
C LEU A 59 1.78 8.65 1.02
N LEU A 60 1.57 7.86 -0.02
CA LEU A 60 0.60 6.79 -0.10
C LEU A 60 1.37 5.48 -0.13
N ASN A 61 1.02 4.55 0.75
CA ASN A 61 1.56 3.20 0.70
C ASN A 61 0.43 2.25 0.28
N GLU A 62 0.71 1.44 -0.71
CA GLU A 62 -0.17 0.37 -1.15
C GLU A 62 0.56 -0.95 -0.94
N SER A 63 0.07 -1.76 0.00
CA SER A 63 0.57 -3.11 0.20
C SER A 63 -0.60 -4.07 0.19
N GLY A 64 -0.41 -5.19 -0.51
CA GLY A 64 -1.48 -6.12 -0.78
C GLY A 64 -0.97 -7.39 -1.44
N GLY A 65 -1.91 -8.20 -1.93
CA GLY A 65 -1.62 -9.51 -2.48
C GLY A 65 -1.50 -10.59 -1.40
N GLY A 66 -2.21 -11.70 -1.61
CA GLY A 66 -2.16 -12.88 -0.75
C GLY A 66 -1.33 -14.01 -1.37
N GLY A 67 -0.58 -14.74 -0.54
CA GLY A 67 0.15 -15.94 -0.98
C GLY A 67 1.49 -15.61 -1.67
N PRO A 68 1.80 -16.17 -2.85
CA PRO A 68 3.12 -16.03 -3.49
C PRO A 68 3.36 -14.69 -4.23
N SER A 69 2.38 -13.78 -4.24
CA SER A 69 2.41 -12.53 -5.00
C SER A 69 2.05 -11.33 -4.13
N SER A 70 2.75 -11.15 -3.02
CA SER A 70 2.66 -9.91 -2.23
C SER A 70 3.34 -8.77 -2.98
N TYR A 71 2.73 -7.59 -2.95
CA TYR A 71 3.30 -6.37 -3.50
C TYR A 71 3.30 -5.26 -2.45
N CYS A 72 4.23 -4.31 -2.60
CA CYS A 72 4.32 -3.13 -1.75
C CYS A 72 4.87 -1.97 -2.58
N ILE A 73 4.09 -0.90 -2.70
CA ILE A 73 4.33 0.23 -3.57
C ILE A 73 4.17 1.51 -2.75
N ASP A 74 5.18 2.38 -2.81
CA ASP A 74 5.13 3.73 -2.27
C ASP A 74 4.91 4.73 -3.41
N THR A 75 3.93 5.60 -3.22
CA THR A 75 3.59 6.67 -4.15
C THR A 75 3.66 8.01 -3.44
N VAL A 76 4.37 8.98 -4.01
CA VAL A 76 4.34 10.37 -3.53
C VAL A 76 3.57 11.22 -4.52
N VAL A 77 2.58 11.94 -4.00
CA VAL A 77 1.83 12.95 -4.74
C VAL A 77 2.13 14.33 -4.18
N VAL A 78 2.15 15.34 -5.05
CA VAL A 78 2.31 16.75 -4.66
C VAL A 78 1.15 17.56 -5.20
N ILE A 79 0.45 18.23 -4.30
CA ILE A 79 -0.78 18.97 -4.59
C ILE A 79 -0.83 20.30 -3.84
N PRO A 80 -1.70 21.23 -4.26
CA PRO A 80 -2.08 22.36 -3.42
C PRO A 80 -2.61 21.91 -2.05
N ALA A 81 -2.35 22.70 -1.01
CA ALA A 81 -2.62 22.29 0.37
C ALA A 81 -4.12 22.10 0.68
N ASP A 82 -4.99 22.84 0.00
CA ASP A 82 -6.45 22.82 0.10
C ASP A 82 -7.11 21.65 -0.64
N VAL A 83 -6.41 21.08 -1.63
CA VAL A 83 -6.90 19.94 -2.41
C VAL A 83 -6.83 18.66 -1.58
N LYS A 84 -7.89 17.84 -1.61
CA LYS A 84 -7.86 16.50 -1.01
C LYS A 84 -7.10 15.56 -1.94
N VAL A 85 -6.31 14.66 -1.36
CA VAL A 85 -5.67 13.61 -2.14
C VAL A 85 -6.74 12.66 -2.62
N ASP A 86 -6.93 12.62 -3.93
CA ASP A 86 -7.61 11.52 -4.58
C ASP A 86 -6.51 10.70 -5.27
N ALA A 87 -6.27 9.48 -4.81
CA ALA A 87 -5.12 8.64 -5.19
C ALA A 87 -5.07 8.28 -6.69
N ARG A 88 -6.02 8.79 -7.50
CA ARG A 88 -6.23 8.45 -8.91
C ARG A 88 -5.72 9.49 -9.90
N GLU A 89 -5.31 10.68 -9.47
CA GLU A 89 -4.81 11.68 -10.42
C GLU A 89 -3.31 11.49 -10.73
N ASP A 90 -3.06 10.75 -11.81
CA ASP A 90 -1.74 10.50 -12.38
C ASP A 90 -0.91 11.77 -12.62
N ALA A 91 -1.55 12.92 -12.84
CA ALA A 91 -0.89 14.21 -13.04
C ALA A 91 -0.11 14.66 -11.80
N GLN A 92 -0.59 14.32 -10.60
CA GLN A 92 -0.08 14.78 -9.31
C GLN A 92 1.00 13.86 -8.73
N VAL A 93 1.09 12.63 -9.24
CA VAL A 93 2.09 11.64 -8.86
C VAL A 93 3.46 12.08 -9.32
N VAL A 94 4.39 12.20 -8.37
CA VAL A 94 5.80 12.56 -8.64
C VAL A 94 6.75 11.39 -8.43
N TYR A 95 6.37 10.41 -7.63
CA TYR A 95 7.20 9.24 -7.35
C TYR A 95 6.31 8.00 -7.27
N VAL A 96 6.75 6.91 -7.90
CA VAL A 96 6.24 5.54 -7.68
C VAL A 96 7.45 4.61 -7.62
N GLY A 97 7.55 3.84 -6.55
CA GLY A 97 8.60 2.85 -6.34
C GLY A 97 8.14 1.72 -5.42
N GLY A 98 8.92 0.66 -5.32
CA GLY A 98 8.70 -0.40 -4.35
C GLY A 98 8.98 0.07 -2.93
N CYS A 99 8.36 -0.58 -1.95
CA CYS A 99 8.69 -0.34 -0.56
C CYS A 99 10.14 -0.75 -0.27
N GLY A 100 10.87 0.14 0.42
CA GLY A 100 12.21 -0.12 0.91
C GLY A 100 12.35 0.35 2.35
N SER A 101 13.48 0.04 2.99
CA SER A 101 13.75 0.43 4.37
C SER A 101 14.94 1.37 4.40
N LEU A 102 14.74 2.61 4.81
CA LEU A 102 15.83 3.57 5.00
C LEU A 102 16.16 3.74 6.47
N ARG A 103 17.44 3.93 6.77
CA ARG A 103 17.90 4.19 8.12
C ARG A 103 17.73 5.67 8.44
N ASP A 104 16.96 5.98 9.47
CA ASP A 104 16.77 7.37 9.89
C ASP A 104 18.06 7.89 10.55
N PRO A 105 18.71 8.93 10.00
CA PRO A 105 19.99 9.41 10.53
C PRO A 105 19.88 10.04 11.92
N ALA A 106 18.69 10.45 12.36
CA ALA A 106 18.47 11.03 13.68
C ALA A 106 18.21 9.98 14.76
N THR A 107 17.59 8.86 14.42
CA THR A 107 17.15 7.84 15.40
C THR A 107 17.81 6.46 15.23
N ASN A 108 18.57 6.24 14.15
CA ASN A 108 19.13 4.95 13.74
C ASN A 108 18.12 3.81 13.51
N ASN A 109 16.81 4.10 13.55
CA ASN A 109 15.75 3.14 13.30
C ASN A 109 15.48 2.98 11.79
N LEU A 110 15.02 1.80 11.39
CA LEU A 110 14.53 1.56 10.04
C LEU A 110 13.15 2.21 9.86
N ARG A 111 12.98 2.96 8.77
CA ARG A 111 11.70 3.52 8.34
C ARG A 111 11.36 2.96 6.97
N ASN A 112 10.11 2.56 6.82
CA ASN A 112 9.61 2.04 5.56
C ASN A 112 9.22 3.19 4.62
N GLY A 113 9.55 3.01 3.35
CA GLY A 113 9.27 3.93 2.26
C GLY A 113 10.21 5.12 2.19
N PRO A 114 10.05 5.99 1.19
CA PRO A 114 10.96 7.09 0.93
C PRO A 114 10.88 8.18 2.01
N ASP A 115 12.00 8.86 2.26
CA ASP A 115 12.05 10.05 3.09
C ASP A 115 11.77 11.27 2.22
N VAL A 116 10.68 11.97 2.55
CA VAL A 116 10.16 13.10 1.80
C VAL A 116 10.31 14.35 2.66
N LYS A 117 10.99 15.36 2.13
CA LYS A 117 11.29 16.59 2.87
C LYS A 117 11.23 17.82 1.97
N TRP A 118 10.58 18.88 2.46
CA TRP A 118 10.64 20.19 1.83
C TRP A 118 11.98 20.86 2.13
N LEU A 119 12.72 21.22 1.08
CA LEU A 119 13.95 22.04 1.17
C LEU A 119 13.64 23.53 1.10
N ALA A 120 12.56 23.89 0.39
CA ALA A 120 12.03 25.25 0.28
C ALA A 120 10.52 25.20 -0.01
N SER A 121 9.85 26.35 -0.05
CA SER A 121 8.43 26.48 -0.35
C SER A 121 7.98 25.76 -1.63
N ASN A 122 8.86 25.68 -2.64
CA ASN A 122 8.60 25.07 -3.94
C ASN A 122 9.62 23.97 -4.32
N ARG A 123 10.40 23.47 -3.35
CA ARG A 123 11.41 22.44 -3.61
C ARG A 123 11.26 21.28 -2.64
N LEU A 124 10.97 20.10 -3.19
CA LEU A 124 10.82 18.86 -2.45
C LEU A 124 11.98 17.91 -2.77
N GLU A 125 12.59 17.34 -1.74
CA GLU A 125 13.53 16.24 -1.87
C GLU A 125 12.85 14.92 -1.51
N ILE A 126 13.05 13.92 -2.36
CA ILE A 126 12.62 12.55 -2.14
C ILE A 126 13.87 11.67 -2.10
N ARG A 127 14.15 11.11 -0.93
CA ARG A 127 15.22 10.14 -0.71
C ARG A 127 14.62 8.75 -0.68
N PHE A 128 15.15 7.83 -1.45
CA PHE A 128 14.65 6.46 -1.48
C PHE A 128 15.83 5.47 -1.48
N PRO A 129 15.65 4.29 -0.87
CA PRO A 129 16.69 3.30 -0.83
C PRO A 129 16.78 2.53 -2.15
N GLN A 130 17.90 1.88 -2.43
CA GLN A 130 18.16 1.22 -3.71
C GLN A 130 17.18 0.06 -3.99
N GLU A 131 16.72 -0.64 -2.96
CA GLU A 131 15.75 -1.73 -3.07
C GLU A 131 14.36 -1.28 -3.54
N SER A 132 14.04 0.02 -3.48
CA SER A 132 12.78 0.56 -4.02
C SER A 132 12.66 0.45 -5.55
N VAL A 133 13.72 0.05 -6.23
CA VAL A 133 13.66 -0.32 -7.65
C VAL A 133 13.07 -1.73 -7.84
N GLY A 134 13.17 -2.59 -6.83
CA GLY A 134 12.59 -3.94 -6.82
C GLY A 134 11.13 -3.93 -6.37
N GLY A 135 10.33 -4.85 -6.91
CA GLY A 135 8.93 -5.03 -6.47
C GLY A 135 7.89 -4.16 -7.20
N VAL A 136 8.31 -3.30 -8.12
CA VAL A 136 7.43 -2.54 -9.02
C VAL A 136 7.73 -2.87 -10.49
N ALA A 137 6.70 -2.89 -11.34
CA ALA A 137 6.87 -3.11 -12.78
C ALA A 137 7.59 -1.96 -13.49
N ALA A 138 7.37 -0.72 -13.02
CA ALA A 138 8.03 0.46 -13.52
C ALA A 138 8.15 1.52 -12.42
N MET A 139 9.35 2.06 -12.24
CA MET A 139 9.57 3.21 -11.38
C MET A 139 9.17 4.49 -12.11
N ARG A 140 8.48 5.41 -11.44
CA ARG A 140 8.09 6.72 -12.00
C ARG A 140 8.72 7.83 -11.20
N LEU A 141 9.44 8.72 -11.88
CA LEU A 141 10.09 9.90 -11.30
C LEU A 141 9.72 11.12 -12.15
N LYS A 142 9.09 12.13 -11.55
CA LYS A 142 8.83 13.42 -12.20
C LYS A 142 9.59 14.54 -11.51
N GLN A 143 10.42 15.24 -12.27
CA GLN A 143 11.19 16.39 -11.77
C GLN A 143 10.31 17.59 -11.37
N TYR A 144 9.05 17.63 -11.80
CA TYR A 144 8.17 18.76 -11.56
C TYR A 144 6.75 18.32 -11.19
N ALA A 145 6.10 19.13 -10.34
CA ALA A 145 4.70 18.97 -9.96
C ALA A 145 3.96 20.29 -10.03
N VAL A 146 2.63 20.23 -9.94
CA VAL A 146 1.73 21.40 -9.94
C VAL A 146 2.08 22.35 -11.11
N GLN A 147 1.99 21.80 -12.33
CA GLN A 147 2.26 22.52 -13.59
C GLN A 147 3.65 23.16 -13.68
N GLY A 148 4.67 22.57 -13.04
CA GLY A 148 6.04 23.09 -13.09
C GLY A 148 6.43 23.96 -11.90
N THR A 149 5.49 24.29 -11.02
CA THR A 149 5.76 25.23 -9.92
C THR A 149 6.62 24.61 -8.82
N VAL A 150 6.42 23.33 -8.53
CA VAL A 150 7.20 22.61 -7.52
C VAL A 150 8.26 21.77 -8.21
N THR A 151 9.53 21.97 -7.83
CA THR A 151 10.66 21.17 -8.29
C THR A 151 10.91 20.00 -7.36
N ILE A 152 11.11 18.82 -7.92
CA ILE A 152 11.38 17.57 -7.21
C ILE A 152 12.82 17.15 -7.46
N THR A 153 13.57 16.95 -6.38
CA THR A 153 14.94 16.44 -6.41
C THR A 153 14.98 15.04 -5.82
N TYR A 154 15.71 14.15 -6.46
CA TYR A 154 15.82 12.75 -6.05
C TYR A 154 17.21 12.45 -5.54
N ARG A 155 17.28 11.63 -4.49
CA ARG A 155 18.55 11.11 -4.00
C ARG A 155 18.39 9.65 -3.62
N ILE A 156 19.21 8.80 -4.23
CA ILE A 156 19.33 7.41 -3.80
C ILE A 156 20.19 7.38 -2.55
N ASP A 157 19.72 6.69 -1.52
CA ASP A 157 20.52 6.41 -0.34
C ASP A 157 20.99 4.97 -0.37
N SER A 158 22.30 4.75 -0.26
CA SER A 158 22.92 3.43 -0.26
C SER A 158 23.27 2.97 1.17
N SER A 159 22.66 3.57 2.19
CA SER A 159 22.99 3.32 3.59
C SER A 159 22.45 1.95 4.04
N TYR A 160 23.28 0.93 3.85
CA TYR A 160 23.27 -0.33 4.61
C TYR A 160 23.69 -0.09 6.06
#